data_AF-A0AAD1WT94-F1
#
_entry.id   AF-A0AAD1WT94-F1
#
_cell.length_a   1.000
_cell.length_b   1.000
_cell.length_c   1.000
_cell.angle_alpha   90.00
_cell.angle_beta   90.00
_cell.angle_gamma   90.00
#
_symmetry.space_group_name_H-M   'P 1'
#
loop_
_entity.id
_entity.type
_entity.pdbx_description
1 polymer ?
#
loop_
_entity_poly.entity_id
_entity_poly.type
_entity_poly.pdbx_seq_one_letter_code
_entity_poly.pdbx_strand_id
1 'polypeptide(L)'
;MDQLETGIMIEIWSVILPRFHRTSQSLQDAKLDLHTATGMLNSLKDFVQSLHSRFSEFEQQGKDITCCDEYQLQRGRKIKRNKKWDYGDAEDADMTPSEKFKVNTFYLIIDQLTESLRHRQAAYSVIQERFGLLLEMCTLATDGLCSKARTLVTQYPEVLDPLFADEIVQFASLFKIYQSFPAKKVINESQELQMYKFLVTQSLVGAFPYTRDPPHVFVFNGQQLQW
;
A
#
# COMPACT_ATOMS: atom_id res chain seq x y z
N MET A 1 17.53 15.67 28.66
CA MET A 1 16.90 15.06 27.46
C MET A 1 17.26 15.99 26.30
N ASP A 2 18.56 16.23 26.09
CA ASP A 2 19.07 17.50 25.55
C ASP A 2 19.89 17.30 24.28
N GLN A 3 19.47 16.32 23.47
CA GLN A 3 20.16 15.89 22.27
C GLN A 3 19.35 16.32 21.06
N LEU A 4 19.97 17.09 20.18
CA LEU A 4 19.33 17.59 18.95
C LEU A 4 18.76 16.42 18.12
N GLU A 5 19.44 15.28 18.06
CA GLU A 5 18.95 14.09 17.35
C GLU A 5 17.61 13.60 17.90
N THR A 6 17.38 13.70 19.21
CA THR A 6 16.11 13.28 19.82
C THR A 6 14.98 14.21 19.41
N GLY A 7 15.23 15.53 19.36
CA GLY A 7 14.26 16.52 18.87
C GLY A 7 13.88 16.30 17.41
N ILE A 8 14.89 16.07 16.56
CA ILE A 8 14.68 15.77 15.14
C ILE A 8 13.86 14.48 14.98
N MET A 9 14.19 13.43 15.73
CA MET A 9 13.44 12.16 15.68
C MET A 9 12.00 12.31 16.15
N ILE A 10 11.74 13.09 17.19
CA ILE A 10 10.38 13.37 17.67
C ILE A 10 9.55 14.01 16.55
N GLU A 11 10.10 15.01 15.85
CA GLU A 11 9.36 15.71 14.80
C GLU A 11 9.15 14.85 13.54
N ILE A 12 10.14 14.04 13.17
CA ILE A 12 9.97 13.06 12.09
C ILE A 12 8.80 12.12 12.40
N TRP A 13 8.78 11.54 13.60
CA TRP A 13 7.75 10.58 13.99
C TRP A 13 6.39 11.23 14.23
N SER A 14 6.33 12.48 14.72
CA SER A 14 5.09 13.24 14.90
C SER A 14 4.37 13.44 13.56
N VAL A 15 5.13 13.62 12.48
CA VAL A 15 4.62 13.79 11.12
C VAL A 15 4.22 12.45 10.50
N ILE A 16 5.05 11.42 10.66
CA ILE A 16 4.89 10.13 9.96
C ILE A 16 3.80 9.25 10.62
N LEU A 17 3.86 9.02 11.93
CA LEU A 17 3.04 7.99 12.59
C LEU A 17 1.53 8.24 12.44
N PRO A 18 0.99 9.46 12.62
CA PRO A 18 -0.46 9.68 12.50
C PRO A 18 -0.98 9.39 11.09
N ARG A 19 -0.20 9.69 10.04
CA ARG A 19 -0.59 9.45 8.64
C ARG A 19 -0.60 7.96 8.32
N PHE A 20 0.44 7.24 8.74
CA PHE A 20 0.48 5.78 8.61
C PHE A 20 -0.67 5.12 9.35
N HIS A 21 -0.97 5.56 10.57
CA HIS A 21 -2.06 5.01 11.36
C HIS A 21 -3.41 5.21 10.68
N ARG A 22 -3.70 6.43 10.19
CA ARG A 22 -4.96 6.73 9.47
C ARG A 22 -5.09 5.91 8.18
N THR A 23 -4.04 5.84 7.36
CA THR A 23 -4.07 5.00 6.16
C THR A 23 -4.27 3.54 6.50
N SER A 24 -3.61 3.03 7.55
CA SER A 24 -3.79 1.64 7.99
C SER A 24 -5.21 1.37 8.49
N GLN A 25 -5.82 2.29 9.23
CA GLN A 25 -7.21 2.17 9.67
C GLN A 25 -8.17 2.14 8.48
N SER A 26 -7.98 3.02 7.50
CA SER A 26 -8.80 3.00 6.29
C SER A 26 -8.66 1.70 5.50
N LEU A 27 -7.44 1.16 5.38
CA LEU A 27 -7.17 -0.12 4.70
C LEU A 27 -7.78 -1.34 5.39
N GLN A 28 -8.15 -1.22 6.67
CA GLN A 28 -8.80 -2.28 7.43
C GLN A 28 -10.34 -2.26 7.30
N ASP A 29 -10.90 -1.24 6.64
CA ASP A 29 -12.33 -1.20 6.36
C ASP A 29 -12.69 -2.25 5.28
N ALA A 30 -13.56 -3.20 5.63
CA ALA A 30 -14.02 -4.25 4.73
C ALA A 30 -14.81 -3.73 3.51
N LYS A 31 -15.26 -2.47 3.56
CA LYS A 31 -15.97 -1.82 2.45
C LYS A 31 -15.03 -1.09 1.48
N LEU A 32 -13.74 -1.01 1.80
CA LEU A 32 -12.80 -0.27 0.98
C LEU A 32 -12.59 -0.99 -0.36
N ASP A 33 -12.76 -0.24 -1.43
CA ASP A 33 -12.45 -0.69 -2.77
C ASP A 33 -10.93 -0.82 -2.98
N LEU A 34 -10.53 -1.85 -3.72
CA LEU A 34 -9.13 -2.21 -3.92
C LEU A 34 -8.36 -1.17 -4.74
N HIS A 35 -9.02 -0.49 -5.68
CA HIS A 35 -8.43 0.62 -6.43
C HIS A 35 -8.20 1.84 -5.52
N THR A 36 -9.16 2.12 -4.63
CA THR A 36 -8.99 3.17 -3.62
C THR A 36 -7.85 2.82 -2.65
N ALA A 37 -7.73 1.56 -2.22
CA ALA A 37 -6.65 1.09 -1.36
C ALA A 37 -5.25 1.29 -1.96
N THR A 38 -5.06 0.91 -3.24
CA THR A 38 -3.78 1.14 -3.95
C THR A 38 -3.49 2.62 -4.14
N GLY A 39 -4.51 3.45 -4.40
CA GLY A 39 -4.40 4.91 -4.44
C GLY A 39 -3.94 5.52 -3.12
N MET A 40 -4.49 5.07 -1.98
CA MET A 40 -4.08 5.54 -0.65
C MET A 40 -2.63 5.18 -0.31
N LEU A 41 -2.19 3.98 -0.67
CA LEU A 41 -0.79 3.55 -0.49
C LEU A 41 0.17 4.37 -1.36
N ASN A 42 -0.18 4.64 -2.62
CA ASN A 42 0.60 5.52 -3.50
C ASN A 42 0.72 6.93 -2.91
N SER A 43 -0.40 7.53 -2.50
CA SER A 43 -0.39 8.87 -1.91
C SER A 43 0.47 8.95 -0.64
N LEU A 44 0.42 7.92 0.22
CA LEU A 44 1.26 7.86 1.42
C LEU A 44 2.75 7.70 1.07
N LYS A 45 3.07 6.90 0.05
CA LYS A 45 4.44 6.73 -0.44
C LYS A 45 4.99 8.04 -1.00
N ASP A 46 4.25 8.72 -1.85
CA ASP A 46 4.66 10.02 -2.43
C ASP A 46 4.87 11.06 -1.33
N PHE A 47 4.01 11.05 -0.30
CA PHE A 47 4.18 11.88 0.88
C PHE A 47 5.50 11.57 1.62
N VAL A 48 5.80 10.30 1.91
CA VAL A 48 7.06 9.92 2.58
C VAL A 48 8.27 10.30 1.74
N GLN A 49 8.24 10.07 0.43
CA GLN A 49 9.29 10.48 -0.49
C GLN A 49 9.51 12.00 -0.49
N SER A 50 8.43 12.79 -0.37
CA SER A 50 8.54 14.25 -0.27
C SER A 50 9.25 14.73 0.99
N LEU A 51 9.31 13.91 2.06
CA LEU A 51 10.05 14.27 3.27
C LEU A 51 11.57 14.24 3.04
N HIS A 52 12.06 13.48 2.04
CA HIS A 52 13.48 13.32 1.78
C HIS A 52 14.21 14.66 1.56
N SER A 53 13.56 15.62 0.89
CA SER A 53 14.14 16.96 0.65
C SER A 53 14.00 17.93 1.82
N ARG A 54 13.20 17.59 2.85
CA ARG A 54 12.79 18.50 3.93
C ARG A 54 13.63 18.37 5.20
N PHE A 55 14.79 17.72 5.13
CA PHE A 55 15.67 17.53 6.28
C PHE A 55 15.98 18.83 7.05
N SER A 56 16.25 19.93 6.34
CA SER A 56 16.57 21.22 6.96
C SER A 56 15.44 21.78 7.82
N GLU A 57 14.17 21.50 7.46
CA GLU A 57 13.00 21.90 8.26
C GLU A 57 12.95 21.11 9.57
N PHE A 58 13.13 19.79 9.49
CA PHE A 58 13.17 18.91 10.66
C PHE A 58 14.34 19.23 11.59
N GLU A 59 15.50 19.58 11.03
CA GLU A 59 16.68 20.00 11.80
C GLU A 59 16.38 21.30 12.57
N GLN A 60 15.76 22.29 11.93
CA GLN A 60 15.39 23.54 12.59
C GLN A 60 14.35 23.33 13.70
N GLN A 61 13.29 22.56 13.42
CA GLN A 61 12.26 22.25 14.40
C GLN A 61 12.80 21.44 15.58
N GLY A 62 13.74 20.52 15.32
CA GLY A 62 14.43 19.78 16.37
C GLY A 62 15.23 20.67 17.31
N LYS A 63 15.88 21.72 16.78
CA LYS A 63 16.58 22.74 17.58
C LYS A 63 15.60 23.52 18.44
N ASP A 64 14.46 23.92 17.89
CA ASP A 64 13.44 24.67 18.61
C ASP A 64 12.86 23.86 19.79
N ILE A 65 12.63 22.56 19.59
CA ILE A 65 12.09 21.64 20.62
C ILE A 65 13.11 21.38 21.75
N THR A 66 14.38 21.16 21.41
CA THR A 66 15.41 20.73 22.37
C THR A 66 16.25 21.87 22.94
N CYS A 67 16.08 23.09 22.40
CA CYS A 67 16.93 24.26 22.69
C CYS A 67 18.43 23.93 22.59
N CYS A 68 18.80 23.04 21.67
CA CYS A 68 20.14 22.49 21.55
C CYS A 68 20.59 22.50 20.08
N ASP A 69 21.72 23.14 19.81
CA ASP A 69 22.26 23.30 18.45
C ASP A 69 23.35 22.28 18.09
N GLU A 70 23.78 21.46 19.07
CA GLU A 70 24.93 20.56 18.91
C GLU A 70 24.51 19.10 18.78
N TYR A 71 25.07 18.42 17.79
CA TYR A 71 24.99 16.98 17.63
C TYR A 71 25.87 16.25 18.66
N GLN A 72 25.49 15.05 19.10
CA GLN A 72 26.26 14.23 20.04
C GLN A 72 27.69 13.95 19.57
N LEU A 73 27.88 13.74 18.27
CA LEU A 73 29.20 13.56 17.66
C LEU A 73 30.10 14.80 17.82
N GLN A 74 29.54 15.99 18.01
CA GLN A 74 30.30 17.21 18.32
C GLN A 74 30.70 17.29 19.79
N ARG A 75 29.91 16.67 20.69
CA ARG A 75 30.19 16.60 22.14
C ARG A 75 31.25 15.55 22.51
N GLY A 76 31.55 14.62 21.61
CA GLY A 76 32.60 13.61 21.79
C GLY A 76 34.01 14.22 21.75
N ARG A 77 34.87 13.85 22.70
CA ARG A 77 36.27 14.31 22.77
C ARG A 77 37.01 13.94 21.48
N LYS A 78 37.48 14.94 20.71
CA LYS A 78 38.41 14.69 19.57
C LYS A 78 39.72 14.12 20.10
N ILE A 79 39.92 12.81 20.01
CA ILE A 79 41.19 12.18 20.36
C ILE A 79 42.20 12.52 19.25
N LYS A 80 43.11 13.45 19.52
CA LYS A 80 44.28 13.67 18.64
C LYS A 80 45.18 12.45 18.72
N ARG A 81 45.07 11.52 17.76
CA ARG A 81 46.08 10.48 17.55
C ARG A 81 47.34 11.12 16.98
N ASN A 82 48.48 10.81 17.58
CA ASN A 82 49.78 11.26 17.12
C ASN A 82 50.10 10.49 15.81
N LYS A 83 49.74 11.04 14.64
CA LYS A 83 50.06 10.44 13.32
C LYS A 83 51.56 10.56 13.08
N LYS A 84 52.32 9.51 13.40
CA LYS A 84 53.65 9.28 12.83
C LYS A 84 53.42 8.41 11.59
N TRP A 85 53.92 8.88 10.44
CA TRP A 85 53.90 8.26 9.11
C TRP A 85 52.71 8.65 8.21
N ASP A 86 53.05 9.40 7.16
CA ASP A 86 52.20 9.81 6.04
C ASP A 86 52.43 8.82 4.89
N TYR A 87 51.51 7.88 4.73
CA TYR A 87 51.38 7.09 3.51
C TYR A 87 49.95 7.29 3.04
N GLY A 88 49.76 8.28 2.15
CA GLY A 88 48.59 8.39 1.28
C GLY A 88 47.27 8.21 2.01
N ASP A 89 46.97 9.13 2.93
CA ASP A 89 45.63 9.29 3.48
C ASP A 89 44.73 9.65 2.29
N ALA A 90 43.95 8.69 1.77
CA ALA A 90 42.73 9.07 1.10
C ALA A 90 42.01 9.96 2.12
N GLU A 91 41.75 11.22 1.77
CA GLU A 91 40.95 12.12 2.58
C GLU A 91 39.61 11.41 2.79
N ASP A 92 39.46 10.69 3.90
CA ASP A 92 38.17 10.31 4.44
C ASP A 92 37.45 11.65 4.53
N ALA A 93 36.54 11.90 3.58
CA ALA A 93 35.78 13.14 3.56
C ALA A 93 35.10 13.25 4.91
N ASP A 94 35.64 14.12 5.78
CA ASP A 94 35.17 14.33 7.15
C ASP A 94 33.77 14.94 7.07
N MET A 95 32.76 14.09 6.88
CA MET A 95 31.36 14.50 6.84
C MET A 95 31.01 15.20 8.14
N THR A 96 30.27 16.30 8.04
CA THR A 96 29.78 17.01 9.22
C THR A 96 28.85 16.09 10.03
N PRO A 97 28.76 16.25 11.35
CA PRO A 97 27.83 15.49 12.18
C PRO A 97 26.36 15.55 11.70
N SER A 98 25.93 16.69 11.14
CA SER A 98 24.62 16.85 10.51
C SER A 98 24.49 15.98 9.26
N GLU A 99 25.46 16.01 8.33
CA GLU A 99 25.47 15.13 7.15
C GLU A 99 25.50 13.65 7.53
N LYS A 100 26.27 13.30 8.56
CA LYS A 100 26.36 11.93 9.07
C LYS A 100 25.02 11.45 9.63
N PHE A 101 24.29 12.30 10.35
CA PHE A 101 22.95 11.98 10.84
C PHE A 101 21.94 11.92 9.69
N LYS A 102 22.00 12.87 8.75
CA LYS A 102 21.16 12.92 7.56
C LYS A 102 21.26 11.64 6.73
N VAL A 103 22.48 11.21 6.40
CA VAL A 103 22.70 10.02 5.58
C VAL A 103 22.41 8.73 6.34
N ASN A 104 22.94 8.58 7.56
CA ASN A 104 22.85 7.29 8.26
C ASN A 104 21.53 7.06 8.98
N THR A 105 20.76 8.12 9.26
CA THR A 105 19.50 8.01 10.02
C THR A 105 18.32 8.50 9.20
N PHE A 106 18.34 9.76 8.78
CA PHE A 106 17.15 10.37 8.15
C PHE A 106 16.80 9.71 6.80
N TYR A 107 17.76 9.63 5.88
CA TYR A 107 17.54 8.97 4.59
C TYR A 107 17.23 7.49 4.77
N LEU A 108 17.95 6.79 5.66
CA LEU A 108 17.68 5.39 5.96
C LEU A 108 16.22 5.14 6.40
N ILE A 109 15.68 5.99 7.28
CA ILE A 109 14.28 5.88 7.73
C ILE A 109 13.31 6.07 6.56
N ILE A 110 13.50 7.12 5.75
CA ILE A 110 12.61 7.45 4.64
C ILE A 110 12.67 6.38 3.55
N ASP A 111 13.86 5.90 3.21
CA ASP A 111 14.07 4.87 2.21
C ASP A 111 13.44 3.55 2.65
N GLN A 112 13.66 3.16 3.91
CA GLN A 112 13.09 1.93 4.47
C GLN A 112 11.55 1.99 4.49
N LEU A 113 10.97 3.13 4.87
CA LEU A 113 9.52 3.33 4.85
C LEU A 113 8.97 3.30 3.43
N THR A 114 9.66 3.94 2.49
CA THR A 114 9.29 3.96 1.08
C THR A 114 9.31 2.56 0.48
N GLU A 115 10.35 1.77 0.76
CA GLU A 115 10.45 0.39 0.27
C GLU A 115 9.39 -0.51 0.90
N SER A 116 9.11 -0.34 2.19
CA SER A 116 8.04 -1.09 2.87
C SER A 116 6.66 -0.78 2.28
N LEU A 117 6.37 0.49 1.97
CA LEU A 117 5.15 0.89 1.29
C LEU A 117 5.09 0.35 -0.15
N ARG A 118 6.21 0.34 -0.86
CA ARG A 118 6.31 -0.24 -2.21
C ARG A 118 6.00 -1.73 -2.20
N HIS A 119 6.57 -2.48 -1.26
CA HIS A 119 6.30 -3.91 -1.10
C HIS A 119 4.82 -4.17 -0.81
N ARG A 120 4.22 -3.41 0.12
CA ARG A 120 2.79 -3.52 0.42
C ARG A 120 1.93 -3.18 -0.78
N GLN A 121 2.22 -2.09 -1.50
CA GLN A 121 1.51 -1.72 -2.71
C GLN A 121 1.56 -2.83 -3.76
N ALA A 122 2.74 -3.42 -4.00
CA ALA A 122 2.91 -4.51 -4.96
C ALA A 122 2.01 -5.72 -4.63
N ALA A 123 1.90 -6.07 -3.35
CA ALA A 123 1.00 -7.14 -2.91
C ALA A 123 -0.47 -6.82 -3.24
N TYR A 124 -0.92 -5.59 -2.99
CA TYR A 124 -2.29 -5.17 -3.33
C TYR A 124 -2.51 -5.12 -4.85
N SER A 125 -1.50 -4.74 -5.64
CA SER A 125 -1.58 -4.79 -7.11
C SER A 125 -1.75 -6.21 -7.64
N VAL A 126 -1.08 -7.20 -7.05
CA VAL A 126 -1.27 -8.63 -7.42
C VAL A 126 -2.70 -9.08 -7.12
N ILE A 127 -3.26 -8.69 -5.97
CA ILE A 127 -4.66 -9.00 -5.64
C ILE A 127 -5.60 -8.30 -6.62
N GLN A 128 -5.29 -7.06 -7.02
CA GLN A 128 -6.09 -6.29 -7.97
C GLN A 128 -6.06 -6.88 -9.37
N GLU A 129 -4.90 -7.38 -9.82
CA GLU A 129 -4.77 -8.08 -11.09
C GLU A 129 -5.61 -9.36 -11.12
N ARG A 130 -5.60 -10.11 -10.02
CA ARG A 130 -6.36 -11.38 -9.88
C ARG A 130 -7.86 -11.15 -9.80
N PHE A 131 -8.28 -10.25 -8.92
CA PHE A 131 -9.69 -10.18 -8.49
C PHE A 131 -10.37 -8.85 -8.82
N GLY A 132 -9.64 -7.88 -9.35
CA GLY A 132 -10.20 -6.60 -9.84
C GLY A 132 -11.23 -6.78 -10.95
N LEU A 133 -11.26 -7.95 -11.62
CA LEU A 133 -12.32 -8.36 -12.54
C LEU A 133 -13.72 -8.16 -11.93
N LEU A 134 -13.93 -8.52 -10.66
CA LEU A 134 -15.25 -8.46 -10.01
C LEU A 134 -15.72 -7.02 -9.79
N LEU A 135 -14.79 -6.12 -9.48
CA LEU A 135 -15.05 -4.69 -9.29
C LEU A 135 -15.34 -4.02 -10.64
N GLU A 136 -14.59 -4.39 -11.67
CA GLU A 136 -14.64 -3.76 -12.99
C GLU A 136 -15.64 -4.41 -13.97
N MET A 137 -16.35 -5.45 -13.54
CA MET A 137 -17.24 -6.23 -14.39
C MET A 137 -18.36 -5.39 -15.04
N CYS A 138 -18.82 -4.35 -14.33
CA CYS A 138 -19.83 -3.42 -14.84
C CYS A 138 -19.27 -2.25 -15.66
N THR A 139 -17.96 -1.97 -15.56
CA THR A 139 -17.33 -0.79 -16.17
C THR A 139 -16.52 -1.13 -17.41
N LEU A 140 -15.94 -2.33 -17.48
CA LEU A 140 -15.15 -2.79 -18.63
C LEU A 140 -16.00 -3.17 -19.84
N ALA A 141 -15.37 -3.04 -21.01
CA ALA A 141 -15.84 -3.60 -22.27
C ALA A 141 -15.70 -5.13 -22.26
N THR A 142 -16.54 -5.81 -23.05
CA THR A 142 -16.63 -7.27 -23.12
C THR A 142 -15.29 -7.95 -23.41
N ASP A 143 -14.49 -7.39 -24.33
CA ASP A 143 -13.18 -7.94 -24.71
C ASP A 143 -12.16 -7.86 -23.56
N GLY A 144 -12.17 -6.72 -22.83
CA GLY A 144 -11.34 -6.53 -21.64
C GLY A 144 -11.75 -7.46 -20.48
N LEU A 145 -13.05 -7.74 -20.36
CA LEU A 145 -13.56 -8.68 -19.36
C LEU A 145 -13.16 -10.12 -19.67
N CYS A 146 -13.33 -10.54 -20.93
CA CYS A 146 -13.01 -11.91 -21.36
C CYS A 146 -11.52 -12.21 -21.20
N SER A 147 -10.65 -11.27 -21.58
CA SER A 147 -9.19 -11.43 -21.41
C SER A 147 -8.79 -11.57 -19.94
N LYS A 148 -9.28 -10.71 -19.04
CA LYS A 148 -9.02 -10.83 -17.59
C LYS A 148 -9.57 -12.13 -17.00
N ALA A 149 -10.76 -12.57 -17.43
CA ALA A 149 -11.34 -13.83 -16.97
C ALA A 149 -10.51 -15.04 -17.42
N ARG A 150 -9.98 -15.05 -18.65
CA ARG A 150 -9.08 -16.10 -19.14
C ARG A 150 -7.75 -16.14 -18.38
N THR A 151 -7.19 -14.98 -18.04
CA THR A 151 -6.01 -14.90 -17.17
C THR A 151 -6.30 -15.55 -15.82
N LEU A 152 -7.48 -15.29 -15.23
CA LEU A 152 -7.87 -15.88 -13.96
C LEU A 152 -8.04 -17.42 -14.05
N VAL A 153 -8.67 -17.93 -15.10
CA VAL A 153 -8.80 -19.38 -15.36
C VAL A 153 -7.42 -20.04 -15.46
N THR A 154 -6.47 -19.39 -16.15
CA THR A 154 -5.10 -19.91 -16.30
C THR A 154 -4.36 -19.97 -14.96
N GLN A 155 -4.65 -19.04 -14.04
CA GLN A 155 -4.05 -19.03 -12.71
C GLN A 155 -4.67 -20.04 -11.73
N TYR A 156 -5.94 -20.40 -11.93
CA TYR A 156 -6.67 -21.36 -11.09
C TYR A 156 -7.39 -22.45 -11.91
N PRO A 157 -6.65 -23.27 -12.68
CA PRO A 157 -7.23 -24.24 -13.60
C PRO A 157 -7.97 -25.39 -12.89
N GLU A 158 -7.64 -25.66 -11.63
CA GLU A 158 -8.31 -26.71 -10.84
C GLU A 158 -9.63 -26.27 -10.23
N VAL A 159 -9.92 -24.96 -10.26
CA VAL A 159 -11.09 -24.36 -9.60
C VAL A 159 -12.05 -23.76 -10.62
N LEU A 160 -11.53 -23.20 -11.72
CA LEU A 160 -12.32 -22.48 -12.69
C LEU A 160 -12.42 -23.25 -14.01
N ASP A 161 -13.65 -23.45 -14.46
CA ASP A 161 -13.93 -24.06 -15.76
C ASP A 161 -13.47 -23.14 -16.91
N PRO A 162 -12.95 -23.68 -18.03
CA PRO A 162 -12.62 -22.90 -19.21
C PRO A 162 -13.77 -22.02 -19.76
N LEU A 163 -15.02 -22.43 -19.55
CA LEU A 163 -16.22 -21.70 -19.95
C LEU A 163 -16.56 -20.52 -19.02
N PHE A 164 -15.86 -20.37 -17.89
CA PHE A 164 -16.06 -19.26 -16.96
C PHE A 164 -15.94 -17.89 -17.64
N ALA A 165 -15.04 -17.75 -18.62
CA ALA A 165 -14.83 -16.50 -19.35
C ALA A 165 -16.06 -16.06 -20.14
N ASP A 166 -16.82 -17.00 -20.70
CA ASP A 166 -18.05 -16.70 -21.45
C ASP A 166 -19.22 -16.50 -20.48
N GLU A 167 -19.27 -17.31 -19.42
CA GLU A 167 -20.29 -17.22 -18.38
C GLU A 167 -20.28 -15.86 -17.68
N ILE A 168 -19.09 -15.34 -17.33
CA ILE A 168 -18.98 -14.06 -16.63
C ILE A 168 -19.34 -12.87 -17.51
N VAL A 169 -19.14 -12.96 -18.83
CA VAL A 169 -19.59 -11.94 -19.79
C VAL A 169 -21.11 -11.88 -19.87
N GLN A 170 -21.76 -13.05 -19.92
CA GLN A 170 -23.21 -13.13 -19.90
C GLN A 170 -23.77 -12.62 -18.56
N PHE A 171 -23.15 -13.02 -17.45
CA PHE A 171 -23.52 -12.58 -16.12
C PHE A 171 -23.36 -11.05 -15.95
N ALA A 172 -22.26 -10.48 -16.44
CA ALA A 172 -22.01 -9.04 -16.40
C ALA A 172 -23.11 -8.25 -17.12
N SER A 173 -23.55 -8.74 -18.28
CA SER A 173 -24.62 -8.12 -19.05
C SER A 173 -25.95 -8.13 -18.29
N LEU A 174 -26.28 -9.26 -17.66
CA LEU A 174 -27.48 -9.39 -16.82
C LEU A 174 -27.42 -8.50 -15.57
N PHE A 175 -26.25 -8.44 -14.92
CA PHE A 175 -26.05 -7.67 -13.69
C PHE A 175 -26.09 -6.15 -13.96
N LYS A 176 -25.60 -5.68 -15.11
CA LYS A 176 -25.78 -4.28 -15.57
C LYS A 176 -27.25 -3.91 -15.70
N ILE A 177 -28.06 -4.79 -16.28
CA ILE A 177 -29.52 -4.60 -16.38
C ILE A 177 -30.13 -4.52 -14.97
N TYR A 178 -29.74 -5.42 -14.07
CA TYR A 178 -30.21 -5.40 -12.69
C TYR A 178 -29.87 -4.09 -11.94
N GLN A 179 -28.65 -3.57 -12.10
CA GLN A 179 -28.21 -2.31 -11.47
C GLN A 179 -28.96 -1.08 -12.01
N SER A 180 -29.48 -1.13 -13.24
CA SER A 180 -30.26 -0.04 -13.83
C SER A 180 -31.63 0.18 -13.17
N PHE A 181 -32.13 -0.79 -12.40
CA PHE A 181 -33.43 -0.66 -11.72
C PHE A 181 -33.29 0.17 -10.42
N PRO A 182 -34.08 1.25 -10.27
CA PRO A 182 -33.88 2.23 -9.20
C PRO A 182 -34.17 1.70 -7.78
N ALA A 183 -34.85 0.55 -7.65
CA ALA A 183 -35.36 0.05 -6.37
C ALA A 183 -34.35 -0.76 -5.53
N LYS A 184 -33.14 -1.09 -6.04
CA LYS A 184 -32.26 -2.09 -5.41
C LYS A 184 -30.81 -1.65 -5.18
N LYS A 185 -30.47 -0.38 -5.36
CA LYS A 185 -29.14 0.15 -5.04
C LYS A 185 -29.01 0.27 -3.52
N VAL A 186 -28.68 -0.82 -2.84
CA VAL A 186 -28.41 -0.82 -1.40
C VAL A 186 -27.10 -0.07 -1.18
N ILE A 187 -27.20 1.13 -0.60
CA ILE A 187 -26.12 2.13 -0.51
C ILE A 187 -24.91 1.65 0.33
N ASN A 188 -25.05 0.55 1.08
CA ASN A 188 -24.09 0.11 2.10
C ASN A 188 -23.43 -1.26 1.85
N GLU A 189 -23.61 -1.88 0.68
CA GLU A 189 -23.10 -3.23 0.38
C GLU A 189 -22.07 -3.20 -0.75
N SER A 190 -21.00 -4.00 -0.62
CA SER A 190 -20.00 -4.15 -1.68
C SER A 190 -20.61 -4.78 -2.94
N GLN A 191 -20.01 -4.52 -4.11
CA GLN A 191 -20.53 -5.01 -5.38
C GLN A 191 -20.56 -6.55 -5.43
N GLU A 192 -19.55 -7.20 -4.86
CA GLU A 192 -19.42 -8.66 -4.77
C GLU A 192 -20.55 -9.27 -3.94
N LEU A 193 -20.92 -8.62 -2.82
CA LEU A 193 -22.01 -9.08 -1.98
C LEU A 193 -23.36 -8.93 -2.70
N GLN A 194 -23.54 -7.85 -3.46
CA GLN A 194 -24.72 -7.65 -4.29
C GLN A 194 -24.82 -8.72 -5.40
N MET A 195 -23.69 -9.07 -6.03
CA MET A 195 -23.61 -10.16 -7.02
C MET A 195 -24.00 -11.51 -6.41
N TYR A 196 -23.43 -11.84 -5.25
CA TYR A 196 -23.74 -13.09 -4.55
C TYR A 196 -25.23 -13.18 -4.19
N LYS A 197 -25.79 -12.12 -3.60
CA LYS A 197 -27.23 -12.06 -3.29
C LYS A 197 -28.08 -12.17 -4.55
N PHE A 198 -27.67 -11.56 -5.65
CA PHE A 198 -28.38 -11.65 -6.92
C PHE A 198 -28.42 -13.10 -7.45
N LEU A 199 -27.28 -13.80 -7.43
CA LEU A 199 -27.19 -15.22 -7.82
C LEU A 199 -28.08 -16.12 -6.98
N VAL A 200 -28.05 -15.97 -5.65
CA VAL A 200 -28.80 -16.81 -4.71
C VAL A 200 -30.30 -16.49 -4.74
N THR A 201 -30.69 -15.22 -4.79
CA THR A 201 -32.11 -14.79 -4.68
C THR A 201 -32.90 -15.10 -5.95
N GLN A 202 -32.26 -15.10 -7.12
CA GLN A 202 -32.92 -15.34 -8.40
C GLN A 202 -32.86 -16.82 -8.84
N SER A 203 -32.32 -17.73 -8.01
CA SER A 203 -32.07 -19.14 -8.38
C SER A 203 -31.31 -19.31 -9.71
N LEU A 204 -30.46 -18.33 -10.04
CA LEU A 204 -29.67 -18.31 -11.28
C LEU A 204 -28.48 -19.27 -11.24
N VAL A 205 -28.27 -19.90 -10.09
CA VAL A 205 -27.28 -20.95 -9.83
C VAL A 205 -27.29 -22.08 -10.88
N GLY A 206 -28.46 -22.42 -11.43
CA GLY A 206 -28.54 -23.43 -12.49
C GLY A 206 -28.15 -22.92 -13.89
N ALA A 207 -28.26 -21.61 -14.13
CA ALA A 207 -27.90 -20.98 -15.40
C ALA A 207 -26.44 -20.50 -15.43
N PHE A 208 -25.85 -20.26 -14.25
CA PHE A 208 -24.49 -19.80 -14.07
C PHE A 208 -23.78 -20.64 -12.97
N PRO A 209 -23.42 -21.90 -13.27
CA PRO A 209 -22.82 -22.80 -12.29
C PRO A 209 -21.39 -22.38 -11.91
N TYR A 210 -20.58 -21.90 -12.86
CA TYR A 210 -19.15 -21.63 -12.64
C TYR A 210 -18.88 -20.26 -12.01
N THR A 211 -19.87 -19.36 -11.98
CA THR A 211 -19.84 -18.09 -11.23
C THR A 211 -20.31 -18.24 -9.78
N ARG A 212 -20.86 -19.41 -9.39
CA ARG A 212 -21.23 -19.73 -8.00
C ARG A 212 -20.11 -20.30 -7.16
N ASP A 213 -19.19 -21.08 -7.72
CA ASP A 213 -18.05 -21.65 -6.98
C ASP A 213 -16.95 -20.63 -6.57
N PRO A 214 -16.75 -19.49 -7.24
CA PRO A 214 -15.79 -18.47 -6.81
C PRO A 214 -16.02 -17.91 -5.39
N PRO A 215 -17.24 -17.62 -4.88
CA PRO A 215 -17.42 -17.07 -3.53
C PRO A 215 -16.93 -17.96 -2.38
N HIS A 216 -16.82 -19.29 -2.54
CA HIS A 216 -16.18 -20.14 -1.53
C HIS A 216 -14.65 -19.93 -1.45
N VAL A 217 -14.03 -19.50 -2.55
CA VAL A 217 -12.62 -19.07 -2.62
C VAL A 217 -12.45 -17.64 -2.09
N PHE A 218 -13.42 -16.77 -2.35
CA PHE A 218 -13.34 -15.35 -1.96
C PHE A 218 -13.52 -15.08 -0.47
N VAL A 219 -14.33 -15.88 0.23
CA VAL A 219 -14.56 -15.70 1.68
C VAL A 219 -13.42 -16.29 2.53
N PHE A 220 -12.65 -17.25 2.01
CA PHE A 220 -11.60 -17.95 2.78
C PHE A 220 -10.25 -17.20 2.86
N ASN A 221 -9.96 -16.27 1.94
CA ASN A 221 -8.69 -15.51 1.97
C ASN A 221 -8.68 -14.33 2.97
N GLY A 222 -9.81 -14.03 3.63
CA GLY A 222 -9.86 -13.03 4.71
C GLY A 222 -9.24 -13.49 6.04
N GLN A 223 -8.94 -14.78 6.21
CA GLN A 223 -8.38 -15.33 7.46
C GLN A 223 -6.92 -15.79 7.37
N GLN A 224 -6.26 -15.67 6.21
CA GLN A 224 -4.86 -16.11 6.04
C GLN A 224 -3.85 -15.02 5.68
N LEU A 225 -4.22 -13.74 5.76
CA LEU A 225 -3.25 -12.65 5.69
C LEU A 225 -2.76 -12.29 7.09
N GLN A 226 -1.97 -13.19 7.69
CA GLN A 226 -0.96 -12.81 8.68
C GLN A 226 0.37 -12.62 7.95
N TRP A 227 0.64 -11.38 7.54
CA TRP A 227 1.99 -10.85 7.32
C TRP A 227 1.98 -9.36 7.65
#